data_AF-A0A7J7HVR0-F1
#
_entry.id   AF-A0A7J7HVR0-F1
#
_cell.length_a   1.000
_cell.length_b   1.000
_cell.length_c   1.000
_cell.angle_alpha   90.00
_cell.angle_beta   90.00
_cell.angle_gamma   90.00
#
_symmetry.space_group_name_H-M   'P 1'
#
loop_
_entity.id
_entity.type
_entity.pdbx_description
1 polymer ?
#
loop_
_entity_poly.entity_id
_entity_poly.type
_entity_poly.pdbx_seq_one_letter_code
_entity_poly.pdbx_strand_id
1 'polypeptide(L)'
;MSSGSRVFCKSFLVPSLASTELIRFKFFRARTSSSNPSRVFRMATEPPSSSSSPSPPSASASSNGDSSSVPASSAIDFLSLCHRLKTTKRTGWVRRDVENPESIADHMYRMGLMALIASDIPGVDRDKCIKMAIVHDIAEAIVGDITPSDGVPKHEKSRREQEALDHMCKLLGGGQRAKEIGQLWMEYEENLSLEAKVVKDFDKLYSFTTFPGINI
;
A
#
# COMPACT_ATOMS: atom_id res chain seq x y z
N MET A 1 -45.33 56.25 14.48
CA MET A 1 -45.84 54.90 14.13
C MET A 1 -44.68 54.10 13.58
N SER A 2 -44.34 52.97 14.24
CA SER A 2 -43.48 51.82 13.87
C SER A 2 -42.05 52.10 13.36
N SER A 3 -40.95 51.76 14.05
CA SER A 3 -40.44 50.44 14.54
C SER A 3 -40.31 49.38 13.44
N GLY A 4 -39.08 48.92 13.19
CA GLY A 4 -38.73 47.85 12.25
C GLY A 4 -37.27 47.39 12.41
N SER A 5 -37.11 46.14 12.84
CA SER A 5 -35.91 45.53 13.44
C SER A 5 -34.91 44.91 12.46
N ARG A 6 -33.71 44.66 13.00
CA ARG A 6 -32.58 43.87 12.46
C ARG A 6 -33.01 42.52 11.87
N VAL A 7 -32.36 42.11 10.79
CA VAL A 7 -32.23 40.70 10.38
C VAL A 7 -30.76 40.40 10.11
N PHE A 8 -30.12 39.74 11.06
CA PHE A 8 -28.83 39.08 10.90
C PHE A 8 -29.14 37.61 10.60
N CYS A 9 -28.80 37.12 9.42
CA CYS A 9 -29.02 35.73 9.04
C CYS A 9 -28.03 34.83 9.80
N LYS A 10 -28.56 33.88 10.56
CA LYS A 10 -27.82 32.81 11.23
C LYS A 10 -27.66 31.61 10.28
N SER A 11 -26.56 30.89 10.53
CA SER A 11 -26.37 29.45 10.38
C SER A 11 -26.22 28.86 8.96
N PHE A 12 -24.99 28.51 8.59
CA PHE A 12 -24.54 27.12 8.51
C PHE A 12 -23.06 27.05 8.92
N LEU A 13 -22.83 26.69 10.17
CA LEU A 13 -21.52 26.33 10.71
C LEU A 13 -21.33 24.84 10.43
N VAL A 14 -20.49 24.48 9.47
CA VAL A 14 -19.93 23.12 9.38
C VAL A 14 -18.60 23.18 10.09
N PRO A 15 -18.42 22.51 11.24
CA PRO A 15 -17.12 22.46 11.90
C PRO A 15 -16.17 21.62 11.05
N SER A 16 -15.10 22.27 10.59
CA SER A 16 -13.88 21.62 10.14
C SER A 16 -13.38 20.68 11.24
N LEU A 17 -13.44 19.37 10.98
CA LEU A 17 -12.85 18.33 11.82
C LEU A 17 -11.33 18.32 11.60
N ALA A 18 -10.66 19.35 12.11
CA ALA A 18 -9.29 19.23 12.57
C ALA A 18 -9.33 18.54 13.94
N SER A 19 -9.46 17.21 13.95
CA SER A 19 -9.28 16.40 15.16
C SER A 19 -7.98 15.61 15.02
N THR A 20 -6.89 16.27 15.36
CA THR A 20 -5.51 15.74 15.49
C THR A 20 -5.34 14.80 16.69
N GLU A 21 -6.34 13.99 17.04
CA GLU A 21 -6.29 13.05 18.17
C GLU A 21 -6.21 11.57 17.75
N LEU A 22 -6.10 11.27 16.44
CA LEU A 22 -6.13 9.89 15.95
C LEU A 22 -4.77 9.19 15.89
N ILE A 23 -3.64 9.87 16.11
CA ILE A 23 -2.32 9.24 16.13
C ILE A 23 -1.48 9.84 17.27
N ARG A 24 -1.84 9.53 18.52
CA ARG A 24 -0.93 9.69 19.64
C ARG A 24 -0.05 8.45 19.74
N PHE A 25 1.13 8.49 19.11
CA PHE A 25 2.20 7.52 19.35
C PHE A 25 2.62 7.56 20.82
N LYS A 26 1.99 6.74 21.66
CA LYS A 26 2.52 6.47 23.01
C LYS A 26 3.73 5.58 22.84
N PHE A 27 4.93 6.18 22.85
CA PHE A 27 6.20 5.45 22.95
C PHE A 27 6.13 4.46 24.12
N PHE A 28 6.10 3.17 23.81
CA PHE A 28 6.12 2.12 24.82
C PHE A 28 7.56 1.97 25.34
N ARG A 29 7.79 2.33 26.60
CA ARG A 29 9.04 2.00 27.31
C ARG A 29 8.99 0.51 27.66
N ALA A 30 9.56 -0.33 26.80
CA ALA A 30 9.66 -1.76 27.04
C ALA A 30 10.58 -2.04 28.23
N ARG A 31 10.07 -2.82 29.20
CA ARG A 31 10.81 -3.39 30.33
C ARG A 31 11.44 -4.68 29.84
N THR A 32 12.76 -4.79 29.94
CA THR A 32 13.51 -5.98 29.52
C THR A 32 13.27 -7.13 30.50
N SER A 33 12.88 -8.31 29.99
CA SER A 33 13.11 -9.58 30.68
C SER A 33 13.74 -10.57 29.71
N SER A 34 14.95 -10.98 30.06
CA SER A 34 15.81 -11.95 29.39
C SER A 34 15.23 -13.37 29.42
N SER A 35 15.29 -14.08 28.29
CA SER A 35 15.78 -15.48 28.25
C SER A 35 16.11 -15.89 26.81
N ASN A 36 17.19 -16.66 26.68
CA ASN A 36 17.97 -16.99 25.48
C ASN A 36 17.75 -18.51 25.12
N PRO A 37 18.40 -19.11 24.10
CA PRO A 37 17.87 -19.25 22.74
C PRO A 37 17.85 -20.72 22.22
N SER A 38 17.64 -20.84 20.90
CA SER A 38 18.09 -21.91 19.97
C SER A 38 17.15 -23.07 19.67
N ARG A 39 16.67 -23.14 18.41
CA ARG A 39 16.64 -24.40 17.66
C ARG A 39 16.75 -24.16 16.16
N VAL A 40 17.96 -24.32 15.64
CA VAL A 40 18.27 -24.38 14.21
C VAL A 40 17.88 -25.78 13.71
N PHE A 41 16.94 -25.86 12.76
CA PHE A 41 16.68 -27.12 12.06
C PHE A 41 17.58 -27.20 10.82
N ARG A 42 18.55 -28.13 10.86
CA ARG A 42 19.31 -28.57 9.68
C ARG A 42 18.46 -29.55 8.88
N MET A 43 18.42 -29.39 7.55
CA MET A 43 17.88 -30.39 6.63
C MET A 43 18.87 -31.56 6.50
N ALA A 44 18.40 -32.78 6.77
CA ALA A 44 19.09 -34.01 6.44
C ALA A 44 18.50 -34.59 5.15
N THR A 45 19.38 -34.92 4.21
CA THR A 45 19.10 -35.65 2.97
C THR A 45 19.21 -37.15 3.22
N GLU A 46 18.16 -37.92 2.93
CA GLU A 46 18.24 -39.40 2.84
C GLU A 46 17.82 -39.87 1.42
N PRO A 47 18.48 -40.90 0.86
CA PRO A 47 18.23 -41.42 -0.49
C PRO A 47 17.11 -42.48 -0.54
N PRO A 48 16.50 -42.75 -1.70
CA PRO A 48 15.31 -43.61 -1.78
C PRO A 48 15.65 -45.09 -1.97
N SER A 49 14.95 -45.96 -1.24
CA SER A 49 14.86 -47.40 -1.48
C SER A 49 13.59 -47.76 -2.26
N SER A 50 13.77 -48.64 -3.25
CA SER A 50 12.80 -49.23 -4.18
C SER A 50 11.68 -50.07 -3.54
N SER A 51 10.46 -50.05 -4.11
CA SER A 51 9.82 -51.22 -4.76
C SER A 51 8.29 -51.08 -5.01
N SER A 52 7.89 -51.58 -6.18
CA SER A 52 6.60 -52.20 -6.58
C SER A 52 5.27 -51.42 -6.57
N SER A 53 4.74 -51.26 -7.78
CA SER A 53 3.35 -50.93 -8.14
C SER A 53 2.36 -52.09 -7.88
N PRO A 54 1.07 -51.79 -7.68
CA PRO A 54 0.06 -52.26 -8.65
C PRO A 54 -1.04 -51.22 -8.99
N SER A 55 -1.70 -51.46 -10.12
CA SER A 55 -2.62 -50.62 -10.91
C SER A 55 -3.84 -50.00 -10.21
N PRO A 56 -4.40 -48.87 -10.69
CA PRO A 56 -5.65 -48.31 -10.15
C PRO A 56 -6.91 -48.81 -10.91
N PRO A 57 -8.06 -48.95 -10.25
CA PRO A 57 -9.36 -49.03 -10.91
C PRO A 57 -9.85 -47.62 -11.27
N SER A 58 -10.59 -47.54 -12.37
CA SER A 58 -11.32 -46.37 -12.86
C SER A 58 -12.35 -45.88 -11.84
N ALA A 59 -12.16 -44.66 -11.34
CA ALA A 59 -13.18 -43.89 -10.64
C ALA A 59 -13.18 -42.45 -11.18
N SER A 60 -14.34 -42.04 -11.70
CA SER A 60 -14.68 -40.67 -12.05
C SER A 60 -14.53 -39.75 -10.83
N ALA A 61 -13.63 -38.77 -10.92
CA ALA A 61 -13.50 -37.70 -9.95
C ALA A 61 -13.70 -36.35 -10.64
N SER A 62 -14.84 -35.74 -10.33
CA SER A 62 -15.10 -34.33 -10.51
C SER A 62 -14.02 -33.46 -9.85
N SER A 63 -13.79 -32.29 -10.46
CA SER A 63 -13.26 -31.06 -9.86
C SER A 63 -11.96 -31.18 -9.06
N ASN A 64 -10.82 -30.98 -9.74
CA ASN A 64 -9.64 -30.45 -9.06
C ASN A 64 -9.69 -28.92 -9.09
N GLY A 65 -9.93 -28.34 -7.92
CA GLY A 65 -9.71 -26.93 -7.66
C GLY A 65 -8.22 -26.58 -7.56
N ASP A 66 -7.98 -25.31 -7.83
CA ASP A 66 -6.97 -24.44 -7.20
C ASP A 66 -5.47 -24.80 -7.32
N SER A 67 -4.80 -24.11 -8.23
CA SER A 67 -3.58 -23.34 -7.93
C SER A 67 -3.14 -22.54 -9.15
N SER A 68 -3.70 -21.34 -9.32
CA SER A 68 -3.13 -20.35 -10.26
C SER A 68 -1.89 -19.69 -9.63
N SER A 69 -0.84 -20.48 -9.41
CA SER A 69 0.44 -19.95 -8.96
C SER A 69 1.01 -19.05 -10.05
N VAL A 70 1.40 -17.83 -9.69
CA VAL A 70 2.09 -16.91 -10.58
C VAL A 70 3.32 -17.62 -11.17
N PRO A 71 3.48 -17.69 -12.52
CA PRO A 71 4.68 -18.28 -13.11
C PRO A 71 5.94 -17.57 -12.61
N ALA A 72 7.00 -18.31 -12.31
CA ALA A 72 8.22 -17.74 -11.75
C ALA A 72 8.83 -16.65 -12.66
N SER A 73 8.80 -16.84 -13.98
CA SER A 73 9.24 -15.84 -14.95
C SER A 73 8.43 -14.54 -14.85
N SER A 74 7.10 -14.64 -14.82
CA SER A 74 6.19 -13.50 -14.65
C SER A 74 6.42 -12.74 -13.33
N ALA A 75 6.68 -13.47 -12.24
CA ALA A 75 7.04 -12.85 -10.96
C ALA A 75 8.38 -12.09 -11.06
N ILE A 76 9.39 -12.68 -11.70
CA ILE A 76 10.69 -12.03 -11.89
C ILE A 76 10.55 -10.77 -12.75
N ASP A 77 9.78 -10.83 -13.83
CA ASP A 77 9.56 -9.68 -14.71
C ASP A 77 8.82 -8.55 -13.98
N PHE A 78 7.77 -8.90 -13.22
CA PHE A 78 7.05 -7.95 -12.38
C PHE A 78 7.96 -7.30 -11.33
N LEU A 79 8.75 -8.10 -10.60
CA LEU A 79 9.68 -7.58 -9.59
C LEU A 79 10.81 -6.74 -10.21
N SER A 80 11.27 -7.11 -11.41
CA SER A 80 12.26 -6.34 -12.17
C SER A 80 11.70 -4.98 -12.59
N LEU A 81 10.42 -4.91 -12.97
CA LEU A 81 9.74 -3.64 -13.22
C LEU A 81 9.61 -2.80 -11.95
N CYS A 82 9.19 -3.41 -10.84
CA CYS A 82 9.09 -2.74 -9.53
C CYS A 82 10.44 -2.22 -9.01
N HIS A 83 11.58 -2.73 -9.48
CA HIS A 83 12.89 -2.18 -9.15
C HIS A 83 12.99 -0.68 -9.44
N ARG A 84 12.29 -0.19 -10.48
CA ARG A 84 12.29 1.23 -10.84
C ARG A 84 11.86 2.13 -9.69
N LEU A 85 10.99 1.65 -8.79
CA LEU A 85 10.55 2.39 -7.61
C LEU A 85 11.69 2.72 -6.63
N LYS A 86 12.77 1.91 -6.62
CA LYS A 86 13.96 2.17 -5.79
C LYS A 86 14.87 3.24 -6.39
N THR A 87 14.80 3.43 -7.69
CA THR A 87 15.66 4.39 -8.42
C THR A 87 14.95 5.70 -8.71
N THR A 88 13.62 5.68 -8.84
CA THR A 88 12.81 6.88 -9.06
C THR A 88 12.74 7.68 -7.77
N LYS A 89 13.30 8.89 -7.82
CA LYS A 89 13.28 9.84 -6.70
C LYS A 89 11.93 10.54 -6.65
N ARG A 90 11.44 10.78 -5.43
CA ARG A 90 10.20 11.52 -5.20
C ARG A 90 10.39 12.96 -5.68
N THR A 91 9.67 13.34 -6.74
CA THR A 91 9.77 14.57 -7.52
C THR A 91 9.62 15.82 -6.65
N GLY A 92 8.78 15.76 -5.61
CA GLY A 92 8.61 16.85 -4.65
C GLY A 92 9.91 17.27 -3.94
N TRP A 93 10.80 16.32 -3.64
CA TRP A 93 12.10 16.58 -3.01
C TRP A 93 13.13 17.08 -4.02
N VAL A 94 13.14 16.47 -5.21
CA VAL A 94 14.05 16.86 -6.31
C VAL A 94 13.85 18.32 -6.67
N ARG A 95 12.58 18.77 -6.76
CA ARG A 95 12.23 20.17 -7.08
C ARG A 95 12.62 21.19 -6.02
N ARG A 96 12.92 20.75 -4.80
CA ARG A 96 13.37 21.60 -3.70
C ARG A 96 14.87 21.47 -3.44
N ASP A 97 15.61 20.89 -4.39
CA ASP A 97 17.05 20.71 -4.33
C ASP A 97 17.53 19.99 -3.06
N VAL A 98 16.70 19.07 -2.55
CA VAL A 98 17.08 18.23 -1.40
C VAL A 98 18.20 17.29 -1.82
N GLU A 99 19.29 17.29 -1.06
CA GLU A 99 20.40 16.38 -1.28
C GLU A 99 19.97 14.94 -0.97
N ASN A 100 20.28 14.01 -1.89
CA ASN A 100 19.93 12.59 -1.77
C ASN A 100 18.44 12.34 -1.43
N PRO A 101 17.51 12.78 -2.31
CA PRO A 101 16.09 12.61 -2.07
C PRO A 101 15.75 11.12 -1.95
N GLU A 102 14.72 10.83 -1.17
CA GLU A 102 14.19 9.48 -1.05
C GLU A 102 13.65 8.95 -2.39
N SER A 103 13.61 7.63 -2.52
CA SER A 103 12.89 6.95 -3.60
C SER A 103 11.42 6.70 -3.25
N ILE A 104 10.60 6.40 -4.27
CA ILE A 104 9.20 5.99 -4.06
C ILE A 104 9.13 4.72 -3.19
N ALA A 105 10.07 3.80 -3.36
CA ALA A 105 10.15 2.59 -2.53
C ALA A 105 10.45 2.90 -1.05
N ASP A 106 11.28 3.90 -0.75
CA ASP A 106 11.57 4.33 0.63
C ASP A 106 10.30 4.87 1.30
N HIS A 107 9.54 5.69 0.56
CA HIS A 107 8.26 6.24 0.98
C HIS A 107 7.23 5.12 1.32
N MET A 108 6.99 4.21 0.38
CA MET A 108 6.04 3.10 0.58
C MET A 108 6.48 2.17 1.71
N TYR A 109 7.78 1.91 1.86
CA TYR A 109 8.31 1.11 2.97
C TYR A 109 7.99 1.73 4.33
N ARG A 110 8.24 3.04 4.50
CA ARG A 110 7.94 3.72 5.76
C ARG A 110 6.43 3.78 6.03
N MET A 111 5.59 3.93 5.01
CA MET A 111 4.13 3.83 5.18
C MET A 111 3.67 2.44 5.61
N GLY A 112 4.23 1.39 5.03
CA GLY A 112 3.95 0.01 5.45
C GLY A 112 4.34 -0.22 6.92
N LEU A 113 5.47 0.35 7.35
CA LEU A 113 5.88 0.32 8.76
C LEU A 113 4.94 1.11 9.65
N MET A 114 4.47 2.28 9.22
CA MET A 114 3.47 3.09 9.95
C MET A 114 2.17 2.31 10.15
N ALA A 115 1.67 1.63 9.11
CA ALA A 115 0.50 0.77 9.21
C ALA A 115 0.72 -0.40 10.18
N LEU A 116 1.91 -1.02 10.15
CA LEU A 116 2.27 -2.13 11.03
C LEU A 116 2.29 -1.75 12.52
N ILE A 117 2.82 -0.56 12.86
CA ILE A 117 2.96 -0.10 14.24
C ILE A 117 1.79 0.76 14.73
N ALA A 118 0.84 1.09 13.85
CA ALA A 118 -0.36 1.82 14.22
C ALA A 118 -1.15 1.02 15.27
N SER A 119 -1.75 1.76 16.21
CA SER A 119 -2.70 1.15 17.15
C SER A 119 -3.91 0.62 16.39
N ASP A 120 -4.52 -0.45 16.88
CA ASP A 120 -5.70 -1.01 16.23
C ASP A 120 -6.83 0.03 16.22
N ILE A 121 -7.37 0.30 15.03
CA ILE A 121 -8.48 1.23 14.83
C ILE A 121 -9.75 0.38 14.66
N PRO A 122 -10.81 0.59 15.47
CA PRO A 122 -12.03 -0.18 15.34
C PRO A 122 -12.61 -0.13 13.91
N GLY A 123 -12.83 -1.31 13.32
CA GLY A 123 -13.38 -1.45 11.97
C GLY A 123 -12.38 -1.26 10.83
N VAL A 124 -11.08 -1.19 11.11
CA VAL A 124 -10.01 -1.11 10.11
C VAL A 124 -9.21 -2.41 10.09
N ASP A 125 -9.04 -3.00 8.91
CA ASP A 125 -8.13 -4.12 8.70
C ASP A 125 -6.68 -3.62 8.53
N ARG A 126 -5.85 -3.84 9.56
CA ARG A 126 -4.43 -3.45 9.55
C ARG A 126 -3.64 -4.14 8.44
N ASP A 127 -3.88 -5.42 8.18
CA ASP A 127 -3.13 -6.17 7.16
C ASP A 127 -3.46 -5.63 5.77
N LYS A 128 -4.73 -5.25 5.56
CA LYS A 128 -5.15 -4.55 4.34
C LYS A 128 -4.48 -3.18 4.21
N CYS A 129 -4.38 -2.40 5.28
CA CYS A 129 -3.63 -1.12 5.26
C CYS A 129 -2.16 -1.33 4.88
N ILE A 130 -1.49 -2.36 5.41
CA ILE A 130 -0.10 -2.69 5.05
C ILE A 130 0.00 -3.03 3.57
N LYS A 131 -0.86 -3.92 3.07
CA LYS A 131 -0.90 -4.31 1.65
C LYS A 131 -1.18 -3.12 0.74
N MET A 132 -2.11 -2.24 1.12
CA MET A 132 -2.44 -1.04 0.36
C MET A 132 -1.26 -0.07 0.33
N ALA A 133 -0.60 0.17 1.47
CA ALA A 133 0.56 1.05 1.56
C ALA A 133 1.71 0.63 0.62
N ILE A 134 1.96 -0.68 0.47
CA ILE A 134 3.03 -1.19 -0.40
C ILE A 134 2.69 -1.18 -1.90
N VAL A 135 1.42 -1.01 -2.29
CA VAL A 135 1.00 -1.02 -3.71
C VAL A 135 0.45 0.32 -4.21
N HIS A 136 0.20 1.29 -3.35
CA HIS A 136 -0.54 2.49 -3.74
C HIS A 136 0.15 3.32 -4.84
N ASP A 137 1.48 3.46 -4.77
CA ASP A 137 2.30 4.16 -5.79
C ASP A 137 2.98 3.17 -6.76
N ILE A 138 2.52 1.91 -6.84
CA ILE A 138 3.18 0.89 -7.67
C ILE A 138 3.21 1.24 -9.16
N ALA A 139 2.17 1.94 -9.64
CA ALA A 139 2.06 2.38 -11.03
C ALA A 139 3.14 3.42 -11.41
N GLU A 140 3.67 4.16 -10.44
CA GLU A 140 4.77 5.12 -10.63
C GLU A 140 6.07 4.44 -11.08
N ALA A 141 6.16 3.12 -10.93
CA ALA A 141 7.22 2.32 -11.56
C ALA A 141 7.25 2.52 -13.07
N ILE A 142 6.11 2.79 -13.71
CA ILE A 142 6.00 3.07 -15.15
C ILE A 142 5.87 4.56 -15.40
N VAL A 143 4.91 5.23 -14.74
CA VAL A 143 4.50 6.61 -15.07
C VAL A 143 5.41 7.69 -14.47
N GLY A 144 6.22 7.35 -13.47
CA GLY A 144 6.98 8.30 -12.66
C GLY A 144 6.14 9.00 -11.59
N ASP A 145 6.80 9.68 -10.64
CA ASP A 145 6.12 10.44 -9.58
C ASP A 145 5.57 11.76 -10.13
N ILE A 146 4.29 11.75 -10.52
CA ILE A 146 3.55 12.90 -11.04
C ILE A 146 3.00 13.72 -9.88
N THR A 147 3.49 14.94 -9.73
CA THR A 147 3.12 15.84 -8.63
C THR A 147 2.13 16.92 -9.08
N PRO A 148 1.46 17.63 -8.15
CA PRO A 148 0.56 18.73 -8.52
C PRO A 148 1.21 19.82 -9.37
N SER A 149 2.52 20.06 -9.25
CA SER A 149 3.21 21.09 -10.04
C SER A 149 3.52 20.67 -11.48
N ASP A 150 3.26 19.41 -11.86
CA ASP A 150 3.36 18.94 -13.24
C ASP A 150 2.18 19.39 -14.12
N GLY A 151 1.12 19.95 -13.52
CA GLY A 151 -0.04 20.46 -14.26
C GLY A 151 -0.87 19.36 -14.94
N VAL A 152 -0.62 18.08 -14.64
CA VAL A 152 -1.40 16.96 -15.15
C VAL A 152 -2.75 16.91 -14.43
N PRO A 153 -3.90 16.98 -15.13
CA PRO A 153 -5.20 16.87 -14.50
C PRO A 153 -5.37 15.54 -13.76
N LYS A 154 -6.10 15.53 -12.64
CA LYS A 154 -6.30 14.32 -11.81
C LYS A 154 -6.83 13.12 -12.62
N HIS A 155 -7.78 13.34 -13.53
CA HIS A 155 -8.33 12.26 -14.36
C HIS A 155 -7.29 11.67 -15.32
N GLU A 156 -6.37 12.49 -15.83
CA GLU A 156 -5.32 12.04 -16.74
C GLU A 156 -4.20 11.32 -15.99
N LYS A 157 -3.85 11.77 -14.78
CA LYS A 157 -2.96 11.03 -13.87
C LYS A 157 -3.53 9.64 -13.59
N SER A 158 -4.79 9.58 -13.14
CA SER A 158 -5.48 8.34 -12.82
C SER A 158 -5.57 7.39 -14.02
N ARG A 159 -5.87 7.92 -15.22
CA ARG A 159 -5.88 7.11 -16.46
C ARG A 159 -4.51 6.47 -16.74
N ARG A 160 -3.43 7.26 -16.69
CA ARG A 160 -2.06 6.76 -16.94
C ARG A 160 -1.66 5.70 -15.92
N GLU A 161 -1.98 5.92 -14.65
CA GLU A 161 -1.67 4.98 -13.57
C GLU A 161 -2.48 3.69 -13.67
N GLN A 162 -3.76 3.77 -14.03
CA GLN A 162 -4.58 2.60 -14.30
C GLN A 162 -4.02 1.78 -15.47
N GLU A 163 -3.63 2.42 -16.58
CA GLU A 163 -3.02 1.73 -17.73
C GLU A 163 -1.69 1.04 -17.36
N ALA A 164 -0.87 1.72 -16.56
CA ALA A 164 0.35 1.15 -16.01
C ALA A 164 0.05 -0.07 -15.12
N LEU A 165 -0.90 0.05 -14.20
CA LEU A 165 -1.30 -1.03 -13.30
C LEU A 165 -1.85 -2.23 -14.07
N ASP A 166 -2.70 -2.01 -15.08
CA ASP A 166 -3.24 -3.06 -15.93
C ASP A 166 -2.13 -3.82 -16.66
N HIS A 167 -1.11 -3.11 -17.15
CA HIS A 167 0.07 -3.72 -17.74
C HIS A 167 0.86 -4.55 -16.72
N MET A 168 1.08 -4.03 -15.51
CA MET A 168 1.76 -4.76 -14.42
C MET A 168 1.00 -6.02 -14.00
N CYS A 169 -0.32 -5.94 -13.90
CA CYS A 169 -1.20 -7.07 -13.59
C CYS A 169 -1.16 -8.17 -14.66
N LYS A 170 -1.09 -7.79 -15.94
CA LYS A 170 -0.88 -8.73 -17.06
C LYS A 170 0.51 -9.36 -17.00
N LEU A 171 1.55 -8.56 -16.71
CA LEU A 171 2.93 -9.03 -16.59
C LEU A 171 3.09 -10.07 -15.47
N LEU A 172 2.37 -9.89 -14.35
CA LEU A 172 2.29 -10.83 -13.25
C LEU A 172 1.57 -12.15 -13.61
N GLY A 173 1.03 -12.28 -14.83
CA GLY A 173 0.27 -13.46 -15.27
C GLY A 173 -1.20 -13.44 -14.84
N GLY A 174 -1.71 -12.30 -14.37
CA GLY A 174 -3.10 -12.15 -13.96
C GLY A 174 -3.46 -12.94 -12.69
N GLY A 175 -4.61 -13.61 -12.72
CA GLY A 175 -5.08 -14.44 -11.60
C GLY A 175 -5.48 -13.65 -10.36
N GLN A 176 -5.60 -14.34 -9.23
CA GLN A 176 -6.12 -13.75 -7.99
C GLN A 176 -5.18 -12.69 -7.40
N ARG A 177 -3.86 -12.86 -7.55
CA ARG A 177 -2.86 -11.92 -7.03
C ARG A 177 -2.86 -10.59 -7.77
N ALA A 178 -2.92 -10.61 -9.10
CA ALA A 178 -3.06 -9.39 -9.88
C ALA A 178 -4.39 -8.67 -9.56
N LYS A 179 -5.48 -9.42 -9.39
CA LYS A 179 -6.78 -8.84 -8.96
C LYS A 179 -6.69 -8.17 -7.59
N GLU A 180 -6.04 -8.81 -6.61
CA GLU A 180 -5.84 -8.24 -5.27
C GLU A 180 -5.07 -6.91 -5.35
N ILE A 181 -3.98 -6.85 -6.12
CA ILE A 181 -3.21 -5.60 -6.34
C ILE A 181 -4.08 -4.52 -6.99
N GLY A 182 -4.82 -4.88 -8.05
CA GLY A 182 -5.72 -3.96 -8.75
C GLY A 182 -6.80 -3.38 -7.84
N GLN A 183 -7.42 -4.22 -7.01
CA GLN A 183 -8.45 -3.81 -6.07
C GLN A 183 -7.92 -2.90 -4.96
N LEU A 184 -6.76 -3.23 -4.39
CA LEU A 184 -6.13 -2.40 -3.37
C LEU A 184 -5.78 -1.01 -3.90
N TRP A 185 -5.23 -0.93 -5.12
CA TRP A 185 -4.90 0.35 -5.75
C TRP A 185 -6.16 1.18 -6.05
N MET A 186 -7.19 0.55 -6.63
CA MET A 186 -8.45 1.22 -6.93
C MET A 186 -9.13 1.76 -5.66
N GLU A 187 -9.17 0.95 -4.60
CA GLU A 187 -9.75 1.35 -3.33
C GLU A 187 -9.02 2.55 -2.69
N TYR A 188 -7.68 2.58 -2.80
CA TYR A 188 -6.88 3.71 -2.37
C TYR A 188 -7.21 5.00 -3.15
N GLU A 189 -7.37 4.89 -4.46
CA GLU A 189 -7.70 6.03 -5.34
C GLU A 189 -9.11 6.57 -5.11
N GLU A 190 -10.09 5.68 -4.88
CA GLU A 190 -11.47 6.06 -4.55
C GLU A 190 -11.57 6.71 -3.16
N ASN A 191 -10.72 6.29 -2.22
CA ASN A 191 -10.63 6.85 -0.86
C ASN A 191 -11.96 6.80 -0.07
N LEU A 192 -12.75 5.75 -0.28
CA LEU A 192 -14.06 5.58 0.36
C LEU A 192 -13.99 4.73 1.64
N SER A 193 -13.14 3.68 1.65
CA SER A 193 -12.98 2.78 2.79
C SER A 193 -12.24 3.43 3.96
N LEU A 194 -12.36 2.84 5.15
CA LEU A 194 -11.63 3.31 6.32
C LEU A 194 -10.13 3.07 6.15
N GLU A 195 -9.76 1.93 5.56
CA GLU A 195 -8.37 1.56 5.27
C GLU A 195 -7.72 2.55 4.31
N ALA A 196 -8.40 2.93 3.22
CA ALA A 196 -7.89 3.90 2.26
C ALA A 196 -7.66 5.28 2.89
N LYS A 197 -8.59 5.72 3.74
CA LYS A 197 -8.46 6.98 4.48
C LYS A 197 -7.26 6.96 5.41
N VAL A 198 -7.08 5.86 6.17
CA VAL A 198 -5.93 5.68 7.06
C VAL A 198 -4.60 5.71 6.27
N VAL A 199 -4.54 5.02 5.13
CA VAL A 199 -3.30 4.99 4.31
C VAL A 199 -3.03 6.35 3.66
N LYS A 200 -4.06 7.09 3.21
CA LYS A 200 -3.92 8.48 2.74
C LYS A 200 -3.44 9.42 3.84
N ASP A 201 -3.86 9.20 5.09
CA ASP A 201 -3.35 9.97 6.23
C ASP A 201 -1.88 9.66 6.51
N PHE A 202 -1.44 8.40 6.35
CA PHE A 202 -0.02 8.05 6.43
C PHE A 202 0.81 8.73 5.35
N ASP A 203 0.34 8.74 4.09
CA ASP A 203 1.00 9.42 2.97
C ASP A 203 1.20 10.92 3.24
N LYS A 204 0.14 11.59 3.70
CA LYS A 204 0.20 13.00 4.11
C LYS A 204 1.16 13.21 5.27
N LEU A 205 1.02 12.45 6.36
CA LEU A 205 1.85 12.59 7.55
C LEU A 205 3.32 12.37 7.25
N TYR A 206 3.63 11.42 6.39
CA TYR A 206 5.00 11.18 5.96
C TYR A 206 5.56 12.38 5.20
N SER A 207 4.79 12.91 4.26
CA SER A 207 5.13 14.11 3.50
C SER A 207 5.33 15.33 4.42
N PHE A 208 4.50 15.52 5.46
CA PHE A 208 4.64 16.60 6.44
C PHE A 208 5.80 16.41 7.43
N THR A 209 5.99 15.22 7.99
CA THR A 209 7.01 14.99 9.03
C THR A 209 8.43 15.05 8.49
N THR A 210 8.59 14.84 7.19
CA THR A 210 9.88 14.96 6.50
C THR A 210 10.12 16.42 6.03
N PHE A 211 9.11 17.31 6.13
CA PHE A 211 9.17 18.76 5.84
C PHE A 211 8.37 19.59 6.87
N PRO A 212 8.96 20.05 7.99
CA PRO A 212 8.31 21.04 8.84
C PRO A 212 8.28 22.40 8.12
N GLY A 213 7.28 22.64 7.26
CA GLY A 213 7.13 23.94 6.58
C GLY A 213 6.23 24.02 5.35
N ILE A 214 5.54 22.95 4.93
CA ILE A 214 4.67 22.99 3.74
C ILE A 214 3.23 22.68 4.16
N ASN A 215 2.31 23.64 3.97
CA ASN A 215 0.88 23.35 3.89
C ASN A 215 0.59 22.84 2.47
N ILE A 216 0.11 21.59 2.35
CA ILE A 216 -0.46 21.03 1.12
C ILE A 216 -1.92 21.47 0.95
#